data_AF-A0A1Y2D3M6-F1
#
_entry.id   AF-A0A1Y2D3M6-F1
#
_cell.length_a   1.000
_cell.length_b   1.000
_cell.length_c   1.000
_cell.angle_alpha   90.00
_cell.angle_beta   90.00
_cell.angle_gamma   90.00
#
_symmetry.space_group_name_H-M   'P 1'
#
loop_
_entity.id
_entity.type
_entity.pdbx_description
1 polymer ?
#
loop_
_entity_poly.entity_id
_entity_poly.type
_entity_poly.pdbx_seq_one_letter_code
_entity_poly.pdbx_strand_id
1 'polypeptide(L)'
;RNSELELLLANALADINTLRKLLHATPITKIQDAVLPTPTTAPLRQSYGRKLNLALGVSLESLPEVILDRIVSFVDPDSIFRLCHAVPYYKYISKAMYDIASEDALEVNSLWPTFEFPMNLRSFRKNPLHFLNYTRILKRHGLSISLGVQDLEYLNEVGPYLTPTVSVSCYTKSLLHVFTLLKSSGVKCVDFLHLMGAPRDATTTDWGILTKLQINVIDFEMGDSALFMSGLKNIFGLNALHIDRASGTDFETLFDCSSLRSIQFNHLSLESLPSIMQGIKKSITLEWVEFIGNNIPTRNAMREGIIRSNCGWELLTCLNDLNKPNGWALKRKVCSNE
;
A
#
# COMPACT_ATOMS: atom_id res chain seq x y z
N ARG A 1 -2.72 20.33 -9.82
CA ARG A 1 -3.23 18.93 -9.80
C ARG A 1 -2.92 18.22 -11.12
N ASN A 2 -3.25 18.78 -12.29
CA ASN A 2 -2.78 18.24 -13.58
C ASN A 2 -1.26 18.27 -13.72
N SER A 3 -0.59 19.36 -13.30
CA SER A 3 0.88 19.50 -13.40
C SER A 3 1.69 18.44 -12.64
N GLU A 4 1.23 18.01 -11.47
CA GLU A 4 1.91 16.99 -10.66
C GLU A 4 1.69 15.58 -11.21
N LEU A 5 0.46 15.28 -11.67
CA LEU A 5 0.18 14.04 -12.37
C LEU A 5 0.96 13.95 -13.69
N GLU A 6 1.00 15.03 -14.46
CA GLU A 6 1.79 15.14 -15.69
C GLU A 6 3.28 14.91 -15.42
N LEU A 7 3.81 15.47 -14.34
CA LEU A 7 5.20 15.24 -13.91
C LEU A 7 5.43 13.77 -13.53
N LEU A 8 4.53 13.15 -12.76
CA LEU A 8 4.61 11.74 -12.40
C LEU A 8 4.55 10.82 -13.62
N LEU A 9 3.65 11.10 -14.57
CA LEU A 9 3.53 10.34 -15.81
C LEU A 9 4.75 10.52 -16.71
N ALA A 10 5.30 11.73 -16.79
CA ALA A 10 6.53 12.01 -17.53
C ALA A 10 7.73 11.27 -16.92
N ASN A 11 7.86 11.27 -15.59
CA ASN A 11 8.91 10.53 -14.88
C ASN A 11 8.77 9.02 -15.10
N ALA A 12 7.55 8.48 -14.97
CA ALA A 12 7.29 7.07 -15.23
C ALA A 12 7.60 6.66 -16.68
N LEU A 13 7.26 7.51 -17.66
CA LEU A 13 7.59 7.29 -19.06
C LEU A 13 9.11 7.32 -19.30
N ALA A 14 9.83 8.24 -18.66
CA ALA A 14 11.28 8.33 -18.72
C ALA A 14 11.95 7.08 -18.13
N ASP A 15 11.45 6.58 -17.00
CA ASP A 15 11.93 5.35 -16.37
C ASP A 15 11.69 4.13 -17.28
N ILE A 16 10.49 3.99 -17.83
CA ILE A 16 10.16 2.91 -18.78
C ILE A 16 11.11 2.96 -19.98
N ASN A 17 11.31 4.14 -20.57
CA ASN A 17 12.20 4.28 -21.73
C ASN A 17 13.67 4.02 -21.39
N THR A 18 14.09 4.28 -20.15
CA THR A 18 15.42 3.92 -19.66
C THR A 18 15.58 2.39 -19.60
N LEU A 19 14.59 1.67 -19.06
CA LEU A 19 14.58 0.20 -19.04
C LEU A 19 14.53 -0.39 -20.45
N ARG A 20 13.69 0.16 -21.33
CA ARG A 20 13.61 -0.25 -22.74
C ARG A 20 14.93 -0.07 -23.46
N LYS A 21 15.63 1.04 -23.22
CA LYS A 21 16.97 1.28 -23.78
C LYS A 21 17.98 0.21 -23.34
N LEU A 22 17.97 -0.18 -22.06
CA LEU A 22 18.81 -1.27 -21.53
C LEU A 22 18.50 -2.62 -22.17
N LEU A 23 17.25 -2.83 -22.60
CA LEU A 23 16.78 -4.02 -23.30
C LEU A 23 16.87 -3.90 -24.83
N HIS A 24 17.50 -2.83 -25.35
CA HIS A 24 17.55 -2.51 -26.78
C HIS A 24 16.17 -2.44 -27.48
N ALA A 25 15.10 -2.16 -26.72
CA ALA A 25 13.75 -1.97 -27.22
C ALA A 25 13.52 -0.50 -27.65
N THR A 26 12.64 -0.28 -28.62
CA THR A 26 12.28 1.05 -29.10
C THR A 26 11.59 1.88 -28.02
N PRO A 27 11.94 3.16 -27.79
CA PRO A 27 11.22 4.00 -26.84
C PRO A 27 9.74 4.15 -27.20
N ILE A 28 8.90 4.37 -26.19
CA ILE A 28 7.49 4.70 -26.35
C ILE A 28 7.23 6.17 -26.00
N THR A 29 6.24 6.76 -26.66
CA THR A 29 5.92 8.19 -26.52
C THR A 29 4.76 8.47 -25.59
N LYS A 30 3.89 7.46 -25.34
CA LYS A 30 2.75 7.58 -24.44
C LYS A 30 2.77 6.45 -23.43
N ILE A 31 2.42 6.76 -22.19
CA ILE A 31 2.38 5.76 -21.11
C ILE A 31 1.32 4.68 -21.34
N GLN A 32 0.25 5.02 -22.06
CA GLN A 32 -0.82 4.10 -22.46
C GLN A 32 -0.26 2.92 -23.29
N ASP A 33 0.76 3.18 -24.10
CA ASP A 33 1.44 2.16 -24.91
C ASP A 33 2.22 1.15 -24.05
N ALA A 34 2.52 1.48 -22.79
CA ALA A 34 3.15 0.57 -21.83
C ALA A 34 2.15 -0.34 -21.10
N VAL A 35 0.90 0.10 -20.96
CA VAL A 35 -0.14 -0.56 -20.15
C VAL A 35 -1.01 -1.49 -21.00
N LEU A 36 -1.08 -1.27 -22.31
CA LEU A 36 -1.84 -2.14 -23.20
C LEU A 36 -1.16 -3.51 -23.32
N PRO A 37 -1.85 -4.62 -23.01
CA PRO A 37 -1.38 -5.93 -23.42
C PRO A 37 -1.24 -5.91 -24.94
N THR A 38 -0.08 -6.32 -25.46
CA THR A 38 0.13 -6.44 -26.89
C THR A 38 -1.04 -7.26 -27.45
N PRO A 39 -1.83 -6.75 -28.42
CA PRO A 39 -3.09 -7.37 -28.77
C PRO A 39 -2.88 -8.81 -29.26
N THR A 40 -3.37 -9.76 -28.47
CA THR A 40 -3.47 -11.18 -28.81
C THR A 40 -4.67 -11.38 -29.74
N THR A 41 -4.50 -11.10 -31.04
CA THR A 41 -5.27 -11.58 -32.22
C THR A 41 -5.00 -10.59 -33.38
N ALA A 42 -4.58 -10.93 -34.60
CA ALA A 42 -4.47 -12.16 -35.38
C ALA A 42 -3.57 -11.86 -36.63
N PRO A 43 -3.64 -12.66 -37.71
CA PRO A 43 -2.90 -13.87 -38.02
C PRO A 43 -1.52 -13.62 -38.66
N LEU A 44 -0.73 -14.70 -38.82
CA LEU A 44 0.43 -14.78 -39.72
C LEU A 44 0.15 -14.07 -41.06
N ARG A 45 0.78 -12.91 -41.28
CA ARG A 45 1.15 -12.47 -42.62
C ARG A 45 2.61 -12.06 -42.64
N GLN A 46 3.37 -12.90 -43.33
CA GLN A 46 4.72 -12.66 -43.78
C GLN A 46 4.85 -11.24 -44.35
N SER A 47 5.61 -10.40 -43.66
CA SER A 47 6.29 -9.27 -44.28
C SER A 47 7.78 -9.58 -44.18
N TYR A 48 8.33 -10.03 -45.30
CA TYR A 48 9.77 -10.09 -45.53
C TYR A 48 10.35 -8.68 -45.32
N GLY A 49 11.33 -8.54 -44.43
CA GLY A 49 12.18 -7.34 -44.44
C GLY A 49 12.40 -6.58 -43.13
N ARG A 50 12.30 -7.20 -41.96
CA ARG A 50 13.17 -6.83 -40.82
C ARG A 50 13.21 -8.01 -39.86
N LYS A 51 14.27 -8.81 -39.93
CA LYS A 51 14.61 -9.77 -38.88
C LYS A 51 14.68 -8.98 -37.58
N LEU A 52 13.68 -9.13 -36.72
CA LEU A 52 13.96 -9.18 -35.29
C LEU A 52 14.98 -10.31 -35.16
N ASN A 53 16.26 -9.94 -35.09
CA ASN A 53 17.25 -10.79 -34.50
C ASN A 53 16.85 -10.90 -33.01
N LEU A 54 15.80 -11.67 -32.70
CA LEU A 54 15.72 -12.35 -31.43
C LEU A 54 16.96 -13.24 -31.44
N ALA A 55 18.02 -12.72 -30.84
CA ALA A 55 19.23 -13.48 -30.63
C ALA A 55 18.80 -14.75 -29.89
N LEU A 56 19.00 -15.90 -30.54
CA LEU A 56 19.23 -17.16 -29.85
C LEU A 56 20.26 -16.88 -28.75
N GLY A 57 19.83 -16.83 -27.49
CA GLY A 57 20.75 -16.67 -26.35
C GLY A 57 20.44 -15.60 -25.30
N VAL A 58 19.27 -14.94 -25.29
CA VAL A 58 18.91 -14.07 -24.15
C VAL A 58 18.48 -14.94 -22.96
N SER A 59 19.44 -15.38 -22.15
CA SER A 59 19.17 -15.94 -20.82
C SER A 59 18.88 -14.80 -19.85
N LEU A 60 18.18 -15.07 -18.74
CA LEU A 60 17.97 -14.07 -17.68
C LEU A 60 19.31 -13.50 -17.19
N GLU A 61 20.34 -14.35 -17.13
CA GLU A 61 21.71 -13.99 -16.72
C GLU A 61 22.39 -12.97 -17.64
N SER A 62 21.95 -12.85 -18.89
CA SER A 62 22.48 -11.87 -19.85
C SER A 62 21.88 -10.47 -19.68
N LEU A 63 20.87 -10.31 -18.82
CA LEU A 63 20.22 -9.02 -18.57
C LEU A 63 21.12 -8.12 -17.71
N PRO A 64 21.08 -6.79 -17.93
CA PRO A 64 21.76 -5.85 -17.05
C PRO A 64 21.27 -5.96 -15.61
N GLU A 65 22.18 -5.78 -14.65
CA GLU A 65 21.88 -5.85 -13.21
C GLU A 65 20.68 -5.00 -12.79
N VAL A 66 20.54 -3.79 -13.36
CA VAL A 66 19.41 -2.90 -13.07
C VAL A 66 18.06 -3.53 -13.46
N ILE A 67 18.02 -4.31 -14.54
CA ILE A 67 16.81 -5.04 -14.95
C ILE A 67 16.55 -6.20 -14.00
N LEU A 68 17.60 -6.94 -13.63
CA LEU A 68 17.49 -8.05 -12.68
C LEU A 68 17.00 -7.57 -11.31
N ASP A 69 17.57 -6.49 -10.79
CA ASP A 69 17.16 -5.86 -9.52
C ASP A 69 15.71 -5.39 -9.56
N ARG A 70 15.22 -4.99 -10.74
CA ARG A 70 13.82 -4.57 -10.93
C ARG A 70 12.88 -5.77 -11.04
N ILE A 71 13.26 -6.84 -11.74
CA ILE A 71 12.48 -8.07 -11.83
C ILE A 71 12.20 -8.61 -10.43
N VAL A 72 13.23 -8.73 -9.59
CA VAL A 72 13.08 -9.36 -8.28
C VAL A 72 12.10 -8.61 -7.37
N SER A 73 12.02 -7.28 -7.49
CA SER A 73 11.05 -6.46 -6.72
C SER A 73 9.58 -6.78 -7.00
N PHE A 74 9.27 -7.50 -8.09
CA PHE A 74 7.92 -7.93 -8.45
C PHE A 74 7.65 -9.42 -8.21
N VAL A 75 8.62 -10.14 -7.64
CA VAL A 75 8.53 -11.58 -7.45
C VAL A 75 7.85 -11.88 -6.12
N ASP A 76 6.85 -12.75 -6.17
CA ASP A 76 6.10 -13.22 -5.02
C ASP A 76 6.94 -14.16 -4.10
N PRO A 77 6.49 -14.42 -2.86
CA PRO A 77 7.21 -15.26 -1.92
C PRO A 77 7.38 -16.71 -2.39
N ASP A 78 6.43 -17.25 -3.15
CA ASP A 78 6.47 -18.65 -3.62
C ASP A 78 7.50 -18.87 -4.74
N SER A 79 7.76 -17.81 -5.50
CA SER A 79 8.61 -17.81 -6.69
C SER A 79 10.05 -17.38 -6.40
N ILE A 80 10.30 -16.61 -5.33
CA ILE A 80 11.62 -16.01 -5.07
C ILE A 80 12.74 -17.05 -4.92
N PHE A 81 12.50 -18.16 -4.22
CA PHE A 81 13.53 -19.19 -4.07
C PHE A 81 13.85 -19.86 -5.41
N ARG A 82 12.82 -20.19 -6.20
CA ARG A 82 13.02 -20.79 -7.53
C ARG A 82 13.82 -19.87 -8.42
N LEU A 83 13.54 -18.56 -8.38
CA LEU A 83 14.30 -17.56 -9.11
C LEU A 83 15.77 -17.49 -8.64
N CYS A 84 16.00 -17.45 -7.33
CA CYS A 84 17.34 -17.41 -6.76
C CYS A 84 18.18 -18.67 -7.07
N HIS A 85 17.53 -19.82 -7.23
CA HIS A 85 18.20 -21.05 -7.65
C HIS A 85 18.43 -21.14 -9.16
N ALA A 86 17.52 -20.56 -9.96
CA ALA A 86 17.62 -20.56 -11.41
C ALA A 86 18.63 -19.52 -11.93
N VAL A 87 18.86 -18.43 -11.20
CA VAL A 87 19.73 -17.33 -11.63
C VAL A 87 20.77 -17.03 -10.54
N PRO A 88 22.05 -17.40 -10.74
CA PRO A 88 23.12 -17.26 -9.74
C PRO A 88 23.30 -15.84 -9.22
N TYR A 89 22.94 -14.83 -10.00
CA TYR A 89 22.95 -13.42 -9.62
C TYR A 89 22.23 -13.18 -8.28
N TYR A 90 21.07 -13.80 -8.06
CA TYR A 90 20.26 -13.59 -6.86
C TYR A 90 20.63 -14.48 -5.68
N LYS A 91 21.73 -15.25 -5.75
CA LYS A 91 22.16 -16.15 -4.66
C LYS A 91 22.40 -15.40 -3.34
N TYR A 92 22.77 -14.12 -3.40
CA TYR A 92 22.93 -13.30 -2.20
C TYR A 92 21.59 -13.07 -1.46
N ILE A 93 20.46 -13.04 -2.17
CA ILE A 93 19.12 -12.90 -1.59
C ILE A 93 18.76 -14.17 -0.83
N SER A 94 18.81 -15.33 -1.50
CA SER A 94 18.46 -16.61 -0.85
C SER A 94 19.39 -16.94 0.32
N LYS A 95 20.67 -16.57 0.24
CA LYS A 95 21.60 -16.70 1.36
C LYS A 95 21.20 -15.81 2.54
N ALA A 96 20.91 -14.53 2.30
CA ALA A 96 20.51 -13.62 3.37
C ALA A 96 19.15 -14.01 4.00
N MET A 97 18.20 -14.51 3.19
CA MET A 97 16.95 -15.08 3.69
C MET A 97 17.22 -16.29 4.59
N TYR A 98 18.08 -17.21 4.17
CA TYR A 98 18.46 -18.38 4.96
C TYR A 98 19.11 -18.00 6.29
N ASP A 99 20.02 -17.01 6.27
CA ASP A 99 20.72 -16.55 7.47
C ASP A 99 19.75 -16.00 8.52
N ILE A 100 18.70 -15.28 8.11
CA ILE A 100 17.65 -14.84 9.04
C ILE A 100 16.68 -15.97 9.41
N ALA A 101 16.20 -16.74 8.43
CA ALA A 101 15.22 -17.81 8.66
C ALA A 101 15.73 -18.86 9.64
N SER A 102 17.03 -19.20 9.57
CA SER A 102 17.65 -20.20 10.44
C SER A 102 17.68 -19.81 11.93
N GLU A 103 17.55 -18.53 12.26
CA GLU A 103 17.61 -18.04 13.64
C GLU A 103 16.26 -18.06 14.35
N ASP A 104 15.20 -17.72 13.61
CA ASP A 104 13.85 -17.52 14.14
C ASP A 104 12.81 -18.50 13.56
N ALA A 105 13.24 -19.47 12.75
CA ALA A 105 12.37 -20.40 12.03
C ALA A 105 11.27 -19.68 11.24
N LEU A 106 11.60 -18.52 10.65
CA LEU A 106 10.65 -17.70 9.91
C LEU A 106 10.26 -18.37 8.59
N GLU A 107 8.99 -18.27 8.25
CA GLU A 107 8.48 -18.69 6.95
C GLU A 107 8.87 -17.70 5.85
N VAL A 108 8.95 -18.19 4.62
CA VAL A 108 9.31 -17.39 3.43
C VAL A 108 8.38 -16.18 3.25
N ASN A 109 7.09 -16.36 3.53
CA ASN A 109 6.07 -15.33 3.43
C ASN A 109 6.32 -14.15 4.37
N SER A 110 7.00 -14.38 5.49
CA SER A 110 7.40 -13.35 6.45
C SER A 110 8.72 -12.69 6.07
N LEU A 111 9.42 -13.18 5.03
CA LEU A 111 10.72 -12.66 4.59
C LEU A 111 10.61 -11.80 3.33
N TRP A 112 9.77 -12.19 2.38
CA TRP A 112 9.69 -11.59 1.05
C TRP A 112 8.25 -11.54 0.56
N PRO A 113 7.82 -10.53 -0.24
CA PRO A 113 8.54 -9.30 -0.57
C PRO A 113 8.52 -8.27 0.56
N THR A 114 7.68 -8.47 1.57
CA THR A 114 7.63 -7.67 2.78
C THR A 114 8.27 -8.46 3.91
N PHE A 115 9.26 -7.88 4.58
CA PHE A 115 9.88 -8.52 5.74
C PHE A 115 9.12 -8.19 7.02
N GLU A 116 8.61 -9.19 7.72
CA GLU A 116 7.99 -9.05 9.04
C GLU A 116 9.08 -9.02 10.11
N PHE A 117 9.33 -7.84 10.65
CA PHE A 117 10.34 -7.64 11.69
C PHE A 117 9.88 -8.32 12.99
N PRO A 118 10.73 -9.15 13.62
CA PRO A 118 10.33 -9.91 14.81
C PRO A 118 10.06 -8.97 15.99
N MET A 119 8.92 -9.18 16.66
CA MET A 119 8.60 -8.46 17.90
C MET A 119 9.58 -8.79 19.04
N ASN A 120 10.13 -10.00 19.05
CA ASN A 120 11.11 -10.42 20.04
C ASN A 120 12.53 -10.19 19.53
N LEU A 121 13.22 -9.19 20.08
CA LEU A 121 14.55 -8.80 19.65
C LEU A 121 15.68 -9.74 20.10
N ARG A 122 15.39 -10.90 20.73
CA ARG A 122 16.42 -11.84 21.18
C ARG A 122 17.33 -12.31 20.04
N SER A 123 16.76 -12.70 18.91
CA SER A 123 17.54 -13.21 17.76
C SER A 123 18.23 -12.08 17.02
N PHE A 124 17.52 -10.96 16.85
CA PHE A 124 18.10 -9.70 16.37
C PHE A 124 19.37 -9.29 17.14
N ARG A 125 19.33 -9.34 18.49
CA ARG A 125 20.48 -9.01 19.34
C ARG A 125 21.63 -10.02 19.26
N LYS A 126 21.35 -11.28 18.90
CA LYS A 126 22.39 -12.30 18.72
C LYS A 126 23.21 -12.04 17.47
N ASN A 127 22.55 -11.71 16.35
CA ASN A 127 23.21 -11.56 15.05
C ASN A 127 22.75 -10.30 14.28
N PRO A 128 23.01 -9.09 14.82
CA PRO A 128 22.53 -7.84 14.21
C PRO A 128 23.04 -7.62 12.77
N LEU A 129 24.18 -8.23 12.41
CA LEU A 129 24.75 -8.15 11.07
C LEU A 129 23.92 -8.87 10.00
N HIS A 130 23.24 -9.98 10.34
CA HIS A 130 22.36 -10.67 9.40
C HIS A 130 21.16 -9.79 9.04
N PHE A 131 20.54 -9.16 10.04
CA PHE A 131 19.46 -8.19 9.87
C PHE A 131 19.93 -6.95 9.09
N LEU A 132 21.11 -6.43 9.38
CA LEU A 132 21.68 -5.30 8.63
C LEU A 132 21.89 -5.65 7.15
N ASN A 133 22.41 -6.83 6.85
CA ASN A 133 22.64 -7.27 5.48
C ASN A 133 21.31 -7.48 4.73
N TYR A 134 20.33 -8.09 5.38
CA TYR A 134 19.02 -8.31 4.76
C TYR A 134 18.27 -7.01 4.51
N THR A 135 18.26 -6.09 5.48
CA THR A 135 17.62 -4.79 5.33
C THR A 135 18.26 -3.95 4.22
N ARG A 136 19.58 -4.09 3.98
CA ARG A 136 20.25 -3.49 2.80
C ARG A 136 19.75 -4.09 1.48
N ILE A 137 19.50 -5.40 1.43
CA ILE A 137 18.92 -6.07 0.26
C ILE A 137 17.50 -5.54 0.02
N LEU A 138 16.66 -5.46 1.05
CA LEU A 138 15.31 -4.88 0.92
C LEU A 138 15.36 -3.45 0.40
N LYS A 139 16.25 -2.60 0.96
CA LYS A 139 16.47 -1.22 0.49
C LYS A 139 16.90 -1.16 -0.98
N ARG A 140 17.82 -2.04 -1.40
CA ARG A 140 18.29 -2.13 -2.80
C ARG A 140 17.14 -2.41 -3.77
N HIS A 141 16.21 -3.28 -3.39
CA HIS A 141 15.08 -3.69 -4.23
C HIS A 141 13.80 -2.87 -4.00
N GLY A 142 13.86 -1.83 -3.16
CA GLY A 142 12.70 -0.97 -2.87
C GLY A 142 11.58 -1.68 -2.10
N LEU A 143 11.92 -2.73 -1.36
CA LEU A 143 10.98 -3.53 -0.58
C LEU A 143 10.72 -2.92 0.80
N SER A 144 9.61 -3.32 1.41
CA SER A 144 9.12 -2.77 2.66
C SER A 144 9.37 -3.71 3.85
N ILE A 145 9.30 -3.13 5.05
CA ILE A 145 9.35 -3.84 6.32
C ILE A 145 8.01 -3.65 7.03
N SER A 146 7.43 -4.74 7.51
CA SER A 146 6.28 -4.72 8.43
C SER A 146 6.79 -4.86 9.87
N LEU A 147 6.33 -4.03 10.80
CA LEU A 147 6.73 -4.14 12.20
C LEU A 147 5.58 -3.84 13.17
N GLY A 148 5.55 -4.58 14.28
CA GLY A 148 4.68 -4.31 15.42
C GLY A 148 5.39 -3.48 16.48
N VAL A 149 4.98 -2.22 16.68
CA VAL A 149 5.57 -1.29 17.65
C VAL A 149 4.85 -1.44 19.00
N GLN A 150 5.47 -2.17 19.92
CA GLN A 150 4.97 -2.38 21.27
C GLN A 150 5.21 -1.16 22.16
N ASP A 151 6.41 -0.60 22.08
CA ASP A 151 6.84 0.58 22.82
C ASP A 151 7.87 1.40 22.02
N LEU A 152 8.27 2.54 22.57
CA LEU A 152 9.24 3.45 21.93
C LEU A 152 10.69 2.94 22.02
N GLU A 153 11.01 2.08 22.99
CA GLU A 153 12.36 1.51 23.14
C GLU A 153 12.65 0.52 22.01
N TYR A 154 11.69 -0.36 21.72
CA TYR A 154 11.69 -1.26 20.58
C TYR A 154 11.93 -0.49 19.27
N LEU A 155 11.16 0.58 19.04
CA LEU A 155 11.29 1.36 17.82
C LEU A 155 12.65 2.07 17.70
N ASN A 156 13.21 2.54 18.81
CA ASN A 156 14.56 3.12 18.84
C ASN A 156 15.64 2.09 18.48
N GLU A 157 15.50 0.84 18.95
CA GLU A 157 16.46 -0.22 18.65
C GLU A 157 16.39 -0.68 17.18
N VAL A 158 15.17 -0.77 16.62
CA VAL A 158 14.93 -1.22 15.25
C VAL A 158 15.10 -0.10 14.21
N GLY A 159 14.93 1.16 14.60
CA GLY A 159 14.96 2.34 13.72
C GLY A 159 16.07 2.32 12.65
N PRO A 160 17.35 2.08 13.00
CA PRO A 160 18.46 2.06 12.03
C PRO A 160 18.31 1.03 10.89
N TYR A 161 17.50 -0.01 11.09
CA TYR A 161 17.30 -1.12 10.16
C TYR A 161 16.10 -0.91 9.23
N LEU A 162 15.29 0.12 9.47
CA LEU A 162 14.09 0.38 8.70
C LEU A 162 14.40 0.78 7.25
N THR A 163 13.53 0.35 6.34
CA THR A 163 13.48 0.76 4.94
C THR A 163 12.80 2.13 4.79
N PRO A 164 12.99 2.84 3.66
CA PRO A 164 12.27 4.08 3.40
C PRO A 164 10.74 3.94 3.41
N THR A 165 10.23 2.73 3.12
CA THR A 165 8.81 2.39 3.16
C THR A 165 8.57 1.29 4.19
N VAL A 166 7.61 1.46 5.08
CA VAL A 166 7.28 0.50 6.15
C VAL A 166 5.78 0.31 6.31
N SER A 167 5.36 -0.83 6.85
CA SER A 167 4.03 -1.07 7.40
C SER A 167 4.14 -1.19 8.92
N VAL A 168 3.27 -0.53 9.67
CA VAL A 168 3.40 -0.39 11.12
C VAL A 168 2.11 -0.78 11.80
N SER A 169 2.18 -1.70 12.75
CA SER A 169 1.11 -1.97 13.71
C SER A 169 1.48 -1.36 15.07
N CYS A 170 0.76 -0.32 15.49
CA CYS A 170 1.03 0.41 16.72
C CYS A 170 0.18 -0.14 17.88
N TYR A 171 0.84 -0.65 18.92
CA TYR A 171 0.22 -1.06 20.18
C TYR A 171 0.36 0.03 21.26
N THR A 172 1.26 0.98 21.05
CA THR A 172 1.47 2.13 21.93
C THR A 172 0.50 3.26 21.63
N LYS A 173 0.16 4.03 22.68
CA LYS A 173 -0.71 5.21 22.58
C LYS A 173 0.03 6.44 22.02
N SER A 174 1.35 6.50 22.19
CA SER A 174 2.21 7.65 21.87
C SER A 174 2.47 7.83 20.37
N LEU A 175 1.43 8.00 19.55
CA LEU A 175 1.52 8.03 18.08
C LEU A 175 2.45 9.11 17.54
N LEU A 176 2.44 10.31 18.13
CA LEU A 176 3.33 11.40 17.69
C LEU A 176 4.81 11.00 17.82
N HIS A 177 5.17 10.36 18.93
CA HIS A 177 6.54 9.90 19.17
C HIS A 177 6.92 8.80 18.19
N VAL A 178 6.00 7.88 17.88
CA VAL A 178 6.21 6.86 16.84
C VAL A 178 6.50 7.52 15.49
N PHE A 179 5.69 8.47 15.04
CA PHE A 179 5.92 9.15 13.76
C PHE A 179 7.23 9.94 13.73
N THR A 180 7.58 10.57 14.86
CA THR A 180 8.84 11.31 14.99
C THR A 180 10.05 10.37 14.87
N LEU A 181 10.01 9.22 15.55
CA LEU A 181 11.08 8.21 15.50
C LEU A 181 11.19 7.53 14.13
N LEU A 182 10.06 7.22 13.49
CA LEU A 182 10.06 6.70 12.12
C LEU A 182 10.74 7.71 11.18
N LYS A 183 10.36 8.99 11.29
CA LYS A 183 10.94 10.03 10.45
C LYS A 183 12.44 10.21 10.69
N SER A 184 12.88 10.23 11.95
CA SER A 184 14.31 10.35 12.29
C SER A 184 15.12 9.14 11.85
N SER A 185 14.48 7.97 11.74
CA SER A 185 15.07 6.73 11.23
C SER A 185 15.18 6.68 9.70
N GLY A 186 14.77 7.75 9.00
CA GLY A 186 14.85 7.84 7.54
C GLY A 186 13.65 7.25 6.79
N VAL A 187 12.58 6.88 7.51
CA VAL A 187 11.32 6.46 6.88
C VAL A 187 10.72 7.65 6.15
N LYS A 188 10.35 7.42 4.89
CA LYS A 188 9.71 8.41 4.01
C LYS A 188 8.21 8.16 3.90
N CYS A 189 7.81 6.89 3.87
CA CYS A 189 6.44 6.46 3.69
C CYS A 189 6.06 5.35 4.70
N VAL A 190 4.90 5.50 5.33
CA VAL A 190 4.19 4.43 6.03
C VAL A 190 3.09 3.96 5.08
N ASP A 191 3.31 2.81 4.45
CA ASP A 191 2.38 2.28 3.45
C ASP A 191 1.07 1.82 4.11
N PHE A 192 1.17 1.19 5.27
CA PHE A 192 0.03 0.77 6.06
C PHE A 192 0.27 1.07 7.55
N LEU A 193 -0.67 1.76 8.19
CA LEU A 193 -0.66 2.04 9.62
C LEU A 193 -1.87 1.38 10.27
N HIS A 194 -1.65 0.36 11.09
CA HIS A 194 -2.68 -0.25 11.91
C HIS A 194 -2.58 0.25 13.36
N LEU A 195 -3.66 0.80 13.89
CA LEU A 195 -3.75 1.25 15.28
C LEU A 195 -4.50 0.20 16.09
N MET A 196 -3.82 -0.43 17.03
CA MET A 196 -4.40 -1.44 17.91
C MET A 196 -5.25 -0.74 18.98
N GLY A 197 -6.52 -0.51 18.64
CA GLY A 197 -7.50 0.18 19.48
C GLY A 197 -7.62 1.68 19.19
N ALA A 198 -8.57 2.32 19.88
CA ALA A 198 -8.90 3.73 19.64
C ALA A 198 -7.74 4.69 20.02
N PRO A 199 -7.36 5.64 19.14
CA PRO A 199 -6.31 6.61 19.42
C PRO A 199 -6.75 7.63 20.50
N ARG A 200 -6.29 7.43 21.74
CA ARG A 200 -6.68 8.28 22.89
C ARG A 200 -5.86 9.57 23.06
N ASP A 201 -4.71 9.67 22.39
CA ASP A 201 -3.76 10.78 22.56
C ASP A 201 -4.07 12.00 21.65
N ALA A 202 -5.24 12.05 21.01
CA ALA A 202 -5.59 13.13 20.09
C ALA A 202 -5.95 14.47 20.75
N THR A 203 -5.84 14.60 22.07
CA THR A 203 -6.41 15.72 22.84
C THR A 203 -5.55 16.97 22.92
N THR A 204 -4.24 16.92 22.61
CA THR A 204 -3.33 18.07 22.88
C THR A 204 -2.18 18.25 21.90
N THR A 205 -2.08 17.43 20.85
CA THR A 205 -0.81 17.28 20.12
C THR A 205 -0.79 18.00 18.76
N ASP A 206 0.28 18.74 18.49
CA ASP A 206 0.56 19.31 17.18
C ASP A 206 0.84 18.18 16.17
N TRP A 207 -0.15 17.91 15.31
CA TRP A 207 -0.10 16.91 14.26
C TRP A 207 0.76 17.31 13.06
N GLY A 208 1.56 18.39 13.15
CA GLY A 208 2.44 18.86 12.09
C GLY A 208 3.39 17.79 11.52
N ILE A 209 3.74 16.74 12.28
CA ILE A 209 4.55 15.62 11.75
C ILE A 209 3.84 14.86 10.62
N LEU A 210 2.50 14.79 10.64
CA LEU A 210 1.69 14.11 9.63
C LEU A 210 1.74 14.80 8.27
N THR A 211 2.19 16.06 8.22
CA THR A 211 2.45 16.78 6.96
C THR A 211 3.82 16.42 6.38
N LYS A 212 4.72 15.80 7.16
CA LYS A 212 6.12 15.53 6.79
C LYS A 212 6.41 14.04 6.55
N LEU A 213 5.54 13.15 7.02
CA LEU A 213 5.62 11.71 6.83
C LEU A 213 4.45 11.28 5.95
N GLN A 214 4.73 10.67 4.80
CA GLN A 214 3.68 10.15 3.94
C GLN A 214 3.04 8.93 4.62
N ILE A 215 1.71 8.92 4.71
CA ILE A 215 0.96 7.76 5.21
C ILE A 215 -0.08 7.40 4.15
N ASN A 216 -0.03 6.18 3.60
CA ASN A 216 -0.88 5.78 2.48
C ASN A 216 -2.23 5.21 2.95
N VAL A 217 -2.20 4.29 3.92
CA VAL A 217 -3.39 3.65 4.48
C VAL A 217 -3.37 3.70 6.01
N ILE A 218 -4.51 4.00 6.62
CA ILE A 218 -4.70 3.91 8.08
C ILE A 218 -5.86 2.97 8.38
N ASP A 219 -5.67 2.08 9.34
CA ASP A 219 -6.66 1.14 9.86
C ASP A 219 -6.75 1.31 11.37
N PHE A 220 -7.95 1.59 11.90
CA PHE A 220 -8.15 1.82 13.33
C PHE A 220 -9.60 1.54 13.77
N GLU A 221 -9.76 1.31 15.07
CA GLU A 221 -11.08 1.27 15.73
C GLU A 221 -11.50 2.68 16.14
N MET A 222 -12.70 3.12 15.75
CA MET A 222 -13.09 4.53 15.90
C MET A 222 -13.16 4.99 17.35
N GLY A 223 -13.76 4.23 18.27
CA GLY A 223 -13.96 4.68 19.66
C GLY A 223 -14.47 6.14 19.78
N ASP A 224 -14.04 6.85 20.83
CA ASP A 224 -14.26 8.31 20.99
C ASP A 224 -13.05 9.08 20.43
N SER A 225 -12.95 9.15 19.10
CA SER A 225 -11.77 9.68 18.40
C SER A 225 -12.06 10.89 17.51
N ALA A 226 -13.06 11.71 17.84
CA ALA A 226 -13.45 12.89 17.04
C ALA A 226 -12.27 13.83 16.73
N LEU A 227 -11.34 13.99 17.67
CA LEU A 227 -10.13 14.80 17.47
C LEU A 227 -9.14 14.16 16.50
N PHE A 228 -8.96 12.84 16.56
CA PHE A 228 -8.13 12.12 15.59
C PHE A 228 -8.72 12.25 14.17
N MET A 229 -10.04 12.09 14.05
CA MET A 229 -10.78 12.28 12.79
C MET A 229 -10.57 13.69 12.20
N SER A 230 -10.53 14.71 13.05
CA SER A 230 -10.27 16.10 12.63
C SER A 230 -8.86 16.31 12.09
N GLY A 231 -7.88 15.52 12.56
CA GLY A 231 -6.48 15.57 12.16
C GLY A 231 -6.19 14.86 10.83
N LEU A 232 -7.03 13.90 10.42
CA LEU A 232 -6.83 13.09 9.21
C LEU A 232 -6.71 13.94 7.92
N LYS A 233 -7.41 15.08 7.86
CA LYS A 233 -7.33 16.00 6.71
C LYS A 233 -5.93 16.57 6.46
N ASN A 234 -5.07 16.57 7.48
CA ASN A 234 -3.71 17.12 7.41
C ASN A 234 -2.67 16.05 7.05
N ILE A 235 -3.06 14.77 6.94
CA ILE A 235 -2.14 13.68 6.64
C ILE A 235 -1.72 13.75 5.16
N PHE A 236 -0.42 13.84 4.93
CA PHE A 236 0.12 13.86 3.58
C PHE A 236 0.06 12.47 2.94
N GLY A 237 -0.63 12.37 1.80
CA GLY A 237 -0.67 11.16 0.98
C GLY A 237 -1.64 10.06 1.42
N LEU A 238 -2.56 10.36 2.35
CA LEU A 238 -3.58 9.41 2.80
C LEU A 238 -4.54 9.08 1.66
N ASN A 239 -4.46 7.87 1.12
CA ASN A 239 -5.28 7.40 0.01
C ASN A 239 -6.46 6.53 0.48
N ALA A 240 -6.27 5.75 1.54
CA ALA A 240 -7.29 4.84 2.05
C ALA A 240 -7.44 4.92 3.57
N LEU A 241 -8.66 4.73 4.06
CA LEU A 241 -8.97 4.66 5.48
C LEU A 241 -9.86 3.45 5.78
N HIS A 242 -9.47 2.63 6.75
CA HIS A 242 -10.30 1.55 7.28
C HIS A 242 -10.70 1.90 8.72
N ILE A 243 -12.01 1.93 8.96
CA ILE A 243 -12.59 2.29 10.25
C ILE A 243 -13.40 1.10 10.75
N ASP A 244 -12.98 0.50 11.85
CA ASP A 244 -13.78 -0.51 12.55
C ASP A 244 -14.66 0.12 13.64
N ARG A 245 -15.85 -0.44 13.83
CA ARG A 245 -16.86 -0.01 14.81
C ARG A 245 -17.18 1.49 14.71
N ALA A 246 -17.32 1.98 13.48
CA ALA A 246 -17.64 3.37 13.20
C ALA A 246 -18.98 3.78 13.84
N SER A 247 -18.96 4.82 14.68
CA SER A 247 -20.13 5.33 15.41
C SER A 247 -20.06 6.85 15.60
N GLY A 248 -21.16 7.48 16.04
CA GLY A 248 -21.24 8.94 16.20
C GLY A 248 -21.52 9.71 14.90
N THR A 249 -21.32 11.04 14.91
CA THR A 249 -21.71 11.92 13.80
C THR A 249 -20.57 12.72 13.19
N ASP A 250 -19.36 12.64 13.75
CA ASP A 250 -18.23 13.53 13.42
C ASP A 250 -17.40 13.00 12.24
N PHE A 251 -18.06 12.71 11.13
CA PHE A 251 -17.39 12.26 9.90
C PHE A 251 -17.14 13.37 8.90
N GLU A 252 -17.74 14.56 9.05
CA GLU A 252 -17.67 15.59 8.01
C GLU A 252 -16.22 15.99 7.66
N THR A 253 -15.36 16.12 8.66
CA THR A 253 -13.95 16.52 8.47
C THR A 253 -13.10 15.47 7.76
N LEU A 254 -13.53 14.20 7.75
CA LEU A 254 -12.86 13.13 7.01
C LEU A 254 -12.84 13.43 5.51
N PHE A 255 -13.95 13.98 5.01
CA PHE A 255 -14.17 14.22 3.59
C PHE A 255 -13.44 15.47 3.07
N ASP A 256 -12.84 16.26 3.96
CA ASP A 256 -11.95 17.38 3.61
C ASP A 256 -10.54 16.90 3.20
N CYS A 257 -10.21 15.62 3.41
CA CYS A 257 -8.92 15.06 3.03
C CYS A 257 -8.79 14.96 1.49
N SER A 258 -7.99 15.86 0.90
CA SER A 258 -7.87 15.98 -0.57
C SER A 258 -7.19 14.79 -1.26
N SER A 259 -6.40 14.00 -0.54
CA SER A 259 -5.76 12.79 -1.07
C SER A 259 -6.65 11.56 -0.96
N LEU A 260 -7.63 11.54 -0.06
CA LEU A 260 -8.44 10.36 0.23
C LEU A 260 -9.23 9.90 -1.00
N ARG A 261 -9.11 8.62 -1.33
CA ARG A 261 -9.75 7.94 -2.47
C ARG A 261 -10.68 6.83 -2.04
N SER A 262 -10.35 6.11 -0.98
CA SER A 262 -11.18 5.02 -0.48
C SER A 262 -11.43 5.07 1.02
N ILE A 263 -12.62 4.65 1.43
CA ILE A 263 -12.96 4.44 2.85
C ILE A 263 -13.63 3.07 2.98
N GLN A 264 -13.21 2.29 3.96
CA GLN A 264 -13.87 1.05 4.36
C GLN A 264 -14.41 1.20 5.78
N PHE A 265 -15.71 0.96 5.95
CA PHE A 265 -16.37 0.92 7.26
C PHE A 265 -16.68 -0.52 7.62
N ASN A 266 -16.07 -1.01 8.70
CA ASN A 266 -16.41 -2.29 9.31
C ASN A 266 -17.34 -2.01 10.50
N HIS A 267 -18.47 -2.71 10.59
CA HIS A 267 -19.43 -2.59 11.70
C HIS A 267 -19.91 -1.15 11.96
N LEU A 268 -20.54 -0.54 10.94
CA LEU A 268 -21.04 0.84 11.02
C LEU A 268 -22.36 0.93 11.78
N SER A 269 -22.48 1.89 12.70
CA SER A 269 -23.75 2.19 13.37
C SER A 269 -24.73 2.93 12.43
N LEU A 270 -26.03 2.65 12.57
CA LEU A 270 -27.06 3.27 11.72
C LEU A 270 -27.17 4.79 11.91
N GLU A 271 -26.90 5.28 13.11
CA GLU A 271 -26.91 6.71 13.45
C GLU A 271 -25.85 7.53 12.69
N SER A 272 -24.74 6.89 12.31
CA SER A 272 -23.63 7.55 11.59
C SER A 272 -23.91 7.72 10.10
N LEU A 273 -24.83 6.93 9.55
CA LEU A 273 -25.10 6.90 8.11
C LEU A 273 -25.47 8.27 7.53
N PRO A 274 -26.34 9.10 8.13
CA PRO A 274 -26.69 10.41 7.56
C PRO A 274 -25.48 11.33 7.40
N SER A 275 -24.59 11.38 8.40
CA SER A 275 -23.37 12.21 8.35
C SER A 275 -22.39 11.71 7.28
N ILE A 276 -22.17 10.38 7.22
CA ILE A 276 -21.33 9.76 6.18
C ILE A 276 -21.90 10.04 4.79
N MET A 277 -23.21 9.90 4.59
CA MET A 277 -23.85 10.15 3.29
C MET A 277 -23.78 11.62 2.87
N GLN A 278 -23.89 12.55 3.82
CA GLN A 278 -23.68 13.97 3.56
C GLN A 278 -22.23 14.26 3.14
N GLY A 279 -21.27 13.65 3.82
CA GLY A 279 -19.85 13.77 3.49
C GLY A 279 -19.47 13.17 2.13
N ILE A 280 -19.98 11.98 1.80
CA ILE A 280 -19.77 11.32 0.50
C ILE A 280 -20.27 12.20 -0.66
N LYS A 281 -21.40 12.90 -0.48
CA LYS A 281 -21.93 13.84 -1.48
C LYS A 281 -21.04 15.07 -1.67
N LYS A 282 -20.43 15.56 -0.59
CA LYS A 282 -19.55 16.74 -0.62
C LYS A 282 -18.16 16.41 -1.17
N SER A 283 -17.69 15.18 -0.97
CA SER A 283 -16.35 14.78 -1.41
C SER A 283 -16.23 14.87 -2.93
N ILE A 284 -15.16 15.50 -3.41
CA ILE A 284 -14.80 15.55 -4.83
C ILE A 284 -13.68 14.57 -5.19
N THR A 285 -13.12 13.86 -4.21
CA THR A 285 -11.92 13.02 -4.38
C THR A 285 -12.15 11.54 -4.15
N LEU A 286 -13.14 11.17 -3.35
CA LEU A 286 -13.45 9.76 -3.10
C LEU A 286 -13.92 9.04 -4.36
N GLU A 287 -13.43 7.83 -4.54
CA GLU A 287 -13.72 6.95 -5.68
C GLU A 287 -14.43 5.67 -5.22
N TRP A 288 -14.16 5.24 -3.99
CA TRP A 288 -14.66 3.97 -3.43
C TRP A 288 -15.07 4.11 -1.96
N VAL A 289 -16.24 3.58 -1.59
CA VAL A 289 -16.64 3.44 -0.18
C VAL A 289 -17.19 2.05 0.04
N GLU A 290 -16.62 1.29 0.97
CA GLU A 290 -17.04 -0.07 1.28
C GLU A 290 -17.63 -0.16 2.69
N PHE A 291 -18.66 -0.99 2.85
CA PHE A 291 -19.32 -1.25 4.12
C PHE A 291 -19.36 -2.76 4.36
N ILE A 292 -18.74 -3.23 5.44
CA ILE A 292 -18.57 -4.65 5.77
C ILE A 292 -19.08 -4.95 7.19
N GLY A 293 -19.58 -6.17 7.40
CA GLY A 293 -19.82 -6.70 8.76
C GLY A 293 -21.13 -6.23 9.42
N ASN A 294 -22.02 -5.57 8.67
CA ASN A 294 -23.31 -5.13 9.19
C ASN A 294 -24.33 -6.27 9.20
N ASN A 295 -25.14 -6.36 10.27
CA ASN A 295 -26.27 -7.31 10.31
C ASN A 295 -27.28 -7.00 9.18
N ILE A 296 -28.08 -7.99 8.77
CA ILE A 296 -29.01 -7.87 7.63
C ILE A 296 -29.97 -6.67 7.76
N PRO A 297 -30.58 -6.38 8.93
CA PRO A 297 -31.42 -5.20 9.12
C PRO A 297 -30.67 -3.88 8.88
N THR A 298 -29.49 -3.72 9.47
CA THR A 298 -28.63 -2.54 9.30
C THR A 298 -28.25 -2.36 7.84
N ARG A 299 -27.90 -3.45 7.15
CA ARG A 299 -27.58 -3.45 5.72
C ARG A 299 -28.75 -2.93 4.87
N ASN A 300 -29.96 -3.45 5.10
CA ASN A 300 -31.13 -3.06 4.32
C ASN A 300 -31.51 -1.60 4.58
N ALA A 301 -31.45 -1.15 5.83
CA ALA A 301 -31.69 0.25 6.18
C ALA A 301 -30.65 1.19 5.55
N MET A 302 -29.37 0.79 5.51
CA MET A 302 -28.31 1.56 4.85
C MET A 302 -28.51 1.65 3.33
N ARG A 303 -28.85 0.53 2.69
CA ARG A 303 -29.14 0.48 1.26
C ARG A 303 -30.30 1.42 0.90
N GLU A 304 -31.39 1.38 1.66
CA GLU A 304 -32.52 2.29 1.48
C GLU A 304 -32.13 3.75 1.69
N GLY A 305 -31.34 4.04 2.73
CA GLY A 305 -30.82 5.38 3.00
C GLY A 305 -30.00 5.94 1.84
N ILE A 306 -29.19 5.10 1.19
CA ILE A 306 -28.38 5.48 0.03
C ILE A 306 -29.23 5.70 -1.23
N ILE A 307 -30.14 4.77 -1.54
CA ILE A 307 -31.01 4.89 -2.71
C ILE A 307 -31.82 6.18 -2.63
N ARG A 308 -32.38 6.49 -1.46
CA ARG A 308 -33.15 7.73 -1.23
C ARG A 308 -32.30 8.99 -1.32
N SER A 309 -31.01 8.91 -1.02
CA SER A 309 -30.14 10.09 -1.00
C SER A 309 -29.60 10.48 -2.39
N ASN A 310 -29.88 9.72 -3.45
CA ASN A 310 -29.56 10.05 -4.86
C ASN A 310 -28.16 10.66 -5.04
N CYS A 311 -27.14 9.96 -4.56
CA CYS A 311 -25.82 10.54 -4.36
C CYS A 311 -24.94 10.61 -5.64
N GLY A 312 -25.40 10.12 -6.80
CA GLY A 312 -24.56 10.05 -8.02
C GLY A 312 -23.51 8.92 -7.99
N TRP A 313 -23.59 8.02 -7.01
CA TRP A 313 -22.74 6.84 -6.87
C TRP A 313 -23.45 5.60 -7.40
N GLU A 314 -22.67 4.65 -7.91
CA GLU A 314 -23.15 3.33 -8.28
C GLU A 314 -23.06 2.39 -7.08
N LEU A 315 -24.20 1.78 -6.73
CA LEU A 315 -24.25 0.75 -5.69
C LEU A 315 -23.80 -0.58 -6.29
N LEU A 316 -22.66 -1.07 -5.81
CA LEU A 316 -22.14 -2.40 -6.14
C LEU A 316 -22.45 -3.33 -4.98
N THR A 317 -23.24 -4.36 -5.23
CA THR A 317 -23.36 -5.49 -4.30
C THR A 317 -22.13 -6.37 -4.47
N CYS A 318 -21.31 -6.53 -3.43
CA CYS A 318 -20.24 -7.53 -3.43
C CYS A 318 -20.91 -8.91 -3.43
N LEU A 319 -21.04 -9.52 -4.61
CA LEU A 319 -21.51 -10.88 -4.77
C LEU A 319 -20.29 -11.82 -4.68
N ASN A 320 -20.31 -12.67 -3.66
CA ASN A 320 -19.54 -13.91 -3.56
C ASN A 320 -18.01 -13.82 -3.54
N ASP A 321 -17.44 -13.01 -2.65
CA ASP A 321 -16.14 -13.38 -2.10
C ASP A 321 -16.38 -14.37 -0.96
N LEU A 322 -15.92 -15.62 -1.11
CA LEU A 322 -16.06 -16.69 -0.11
C LEU A 322 -15.49 -16.29 1.28
N ASN A 323 -14.66 -15.25 1.33
CA ASN A 323 -14.07 -14.70 2.56
C ASN A 323 -14.77 -13.42 3.09
N LYS A 324 -15.71 -12.81 2.34
CA LYS A 324 -16.44 -11.59 2.74
C LYS A 324 -17.93 -11.66 2.37
N PRO A 325 -18.72 -12.61 2.93
CA PRO A 325 -20.10 -12.86 2.50
C PRO A 325 -21.10 -11.72 2.78
N ASN A 326 -20.70 -10.61 3.41
CA ASN A 326 -21.60 -9.58 3.97
C ASN A 326 -21.20 -8.12 3.65
N GLY A 327 -20.45 -7.87 2.57
CA GLY A 327 -20.03 -6.52 2.16
C GLY A 327 -20.87 -5.91 1.03
N TRP A 328 -20.89 -4.58 0.93
CA TRP A 328 -21.32 -3.86 -0.28
C TRP A 328 -20.54 -2.56 -0.43
N ALA A 329 -20.45 -2.04 -1.65
CA ALA A 329 -19.62 -0.90 -1.97
C ALA A 329 -20.38 0.15 -2.79
N LEU A 330 -19.95 1.39 -2.64
CA LEU A 330 -20.29 2.51 -3.51
C LEU A 330 -19.07 2.83 -4.35
N LYS A 331 -19.24 2.80 -5.66
CA LYS A 331 -18.23 3.29 -6.60
C LYS A 331 -18.72 4.58 -7.22
N ARG A 332 -17.84 5.58 -7.31
CA ARG A 332 -18.19 6.81 -8.02
C ARG A 332 -18.41 6.47 -9.50
N LYS A 333 -19.54 6.92 -10.06
CA LYS A 333 -19.73 6.85 -11.51
C LYS A 333 -18.67 7.71 -12.17
N VAL A 334 -17.80 7.09 -12.96
CA VAL A 334 -16.93 7.85 -13.87
C VAL A 334 -17.88 8.41 -14.92
N CYS A 335 -18.24 9.69 -14.82
CA CYS A 335 -18.75 10.38 -15.99
C CYS A 335 -17.62 10.35 -17.01
N SER A 336 -17.77 9.51 -18.03
CA SER A 336 -17.03 9.65 -19.27
C SER A 336 -17.35 11.04 -19.80
N ASN A 337 -16.47 12.01 -19.53
CA ASN A 337 -16.54 13.28 -20.22
C ASN A 337 -16.16 13.00 -21.68
N GLU A 338 -17.12 13.22 -22.56
CA GLU A 338 -16.90 13.55 -23.98
C GLU A 338 -16.03 14.80 -24.13
#